data_AF-A0A1E1VE37-F1
#
_entry.id   AF-A0A1E1VE37-F1
#
_cell.length_a   1.000
_cell.length_b   1.000
_cell.length_c   1.000
_cell.angle_alpha   90.00
_cell.angle_beta   90.00
_cell.angle_gamma   90.00
#
_symmetry.space_group_name_H-M   'P 1'
#
loop_
_entity.id
_entity.type
_entity.pdbx_description
1 polymer ?
#
loop_
_entity_poly.entity_id
_entity_poly.type
_entity_poly.pdbx_seq_one_letter_code
_entity_poly.pdbx_strand_id
1 'polypeptide(L)'
;MALSYDGKRVILDETPVTAGLVGKYVETYEFPDGRLEIRWKGVCLAYRTFDKKQRVTHAAIVENKRLSEVLAWVKARQDEIRPAPVKTTSEAGGYVARPKGRRRGRPSFVDLHIAAKGALPHASVGAAAICEVSAAPTEAPSRARL
;
A
#
# COMPACT_ATOMS: atom_id res chain seq x y z
N MET A 1 -8.99 20.03 -5.26
CA MET A 1 -9.21 21.51 -5.36
C MET A 1 -8.69 22.20 -4.10
N ALA A 2 -8.24 23.47 -4.13
CA ALA A 2 -7.71 24.15 -2.95
C ALA A 2 -8.25 25.58 -2.75
N LEU A 3 -8.48 25.96 -1.49
CA LEU A 3 -8.87 27.31 -1.07
C LEU A 3 -7.90 27.85 -0.01
N SER A 4 -7.86 29.17 0.18
CA SER A 4 -7.02 29.80 1.19
C SER A 4 -7.89 30.29 2.35
N TYR A 5 -7.53 29.92 3.58
CA TYR A 5 -8.25 30.30 4.80
C TYR A 5 -7.23 30.60 5.90
N ASP A 6 -7.30 31.80 6.50
CA ASP A 6 -6.39 32.29 7.55
C ASP A 6 -4.89 31.98 7.30
N GLY A 7 -4.41 32.25 6.09
CA GLY A 7 -3.02 31.98 5.71
C GLY A 7 -2.65 30.49 5.54
N LYS A 8 -3.58 29.56 5.83
CA LYS A 8 -3.47 28.14 5.51
C LYS A 8 -4.07 27.89 4.12
N ARG A 9 -3.54 26.89 3.41
CA ARG A 9 -4.11 26.36 2.18
C ARG A 9 -4.88 25.10 2.54
N VAL A 10 -6.19 25.11 2.35
CA VAL A 10 -7.02 23.94 2.56
C VAL A 10 -7.22 23.23 1.23
N ILE A 11 -6.84 21.96 1.17
CA ILE A 11 -6.92 21.10 0.00
C ILE A 11 -8.08 20.13 0.23
N LEU A 12 -9.10 20.20 -0.61
CA LEU A 12 -10.22 19.27 -0.59
C LEU A 12 -9.85 18.01 -1.37
N ASP A 13 -10.16 16.85 -0.80
CA ASP A 13 -9.98 15.56 -1.45
C ASP A 13 -10.91 15.46 -2.67
N GLU A 14 -10.42 14.84 -3.75
CA GLU A 14 -11.14 14.75 -5.02
C GLU A 14 -12.27 13.72 -4.94
N THR A 15 -13.46 14.23 -4.67
CA THR A 15 -14.75 13.55 -4.71
C THR A 15 -15.64 14.14 -5.82
N PRO A 16 -16.64 13.41 -6.33
CA PRO A 16 -17.56 13.93 -7.36
C PRO A 16 -18.26 15.22 -6.93
N VAL A 17 -18.49 15.40 -5.62
CA VAL A 17 -19.04 16.63 -5.05
C VAL A 17 -18.05 17.79 -5.16
N THR A 18 -16.78 17.57 -4.82
CA THR A 18 -15.71 18.59 -4.89
C THR A 18 -15.28 18.95 -6.31
N ALA A 19 -15.43 18.04 -7.28
CA ALA A 19 -15.13 18.33 -8.68
C ALA A 19 -16.08 19.41 -9.25
N GLY A 20 -17.36 19.39 -8.84
CA GLY A 20 -18.36 20.39 -9.23
C GLY A 20 -18.36 21.67 -8.40
N LEU A 21 -17.45 21.78 -7.43
CA LEU A 21 -17.32 22.90 -6.49
C LEU A 21 -16.33 23.97 -6.97
N VAL A 22 -15.72 23.80 -8.14
CA VAL A 22 -14.81 24.79 -8.72
C VAL A 22 -15.52 26.13 -8.93
N GLY A 23 -14.94 27.19 -8.36
CA GLY A 23 -15.49 28.55 -8.42
C GLY A 23 -16.71 28.80 -7.52
N LYS A 24 -17.12 27.83 -6.70
CA LYS A 24 -18.22 27.98 -5.75
C LYS A 24 -17.70 28.26 -4.34
N TYR A 25 -18.43 29.07 -3.61
CA TYR A 25 -18.16 29.33 -2.20
C TYR A 25 -18.61 28.14 -1.35
N VAL A 26 -17.81 27.79 -0.35
CA VAL A 26 -18.08 26.68 0.56
C VAL A 26 -18.16 27.23 1.97
N GLU A 27 -19.08 26.72 2.78
CA GLU A 27 -19.22 27.16 4.17
C GLU A 27 -18.03 26.66 4.98
N THR A 28 -17.40 27.57 5.72
CA THR A 28 -16.23 27.28 6.54
C THR A 28 -16.55 27.62 7.98
N TYR A 29 -16.57 26.62 8.85
CA TYR A 29 -16.82 26.78 10.28
C TYR A 29 -15.53 26.57 11.05
N GLU A 30 -15.17 27.53 11.89
CA GLU A 30 -14.06 27.41 12.83
C GLU A 30 -14.63 27.27 14.23
N PHE A 31 -14.30 26.15 14.87
CA PHE A 31 -14.67 25.89 16.25
C PHE A 31 -13.68 26.58 17.20
N PRO A 32 -14.08 26.93 18.43
CA PRO A 32 -13.18 27.49 19.43
C PRO A 32 -11.98 26.58 19.75
N ASP A 33 -12.10 25.28 19.50
CA ASP A 33 -11.02 24.30 19.63
C ASP A 33 -9.96 24.41 18.51
N GLY A 34 -10.11 25.33 17.56
CA GLY A 34 -9.25 25.51 16.40
C GLY A 34 -9.46 24.44 15.30
N ARG A 35 -10.53 23.65 15.41
CA ARG A 35 -10.94 22.70 14.37
C ARG A 35 -11.64 23.46 13.25
N LEU A 36 -11.22 23.17 12.02
CA LEU A 36 -11.87 23.68 10.82
C LEU A 36 -12.86 22.63 10.31
N GLU A 37 -14.03 23.05 9.88
CA GLU A 37 -14.98 22.18 9.18
C GLU A 37 -15.46 22.87 7.91
N ILE A 38 -15.36 22.15 6.80
CA ILE A 38 -15.74 22.65 5.49
C ILE A 38 -17.00 21.92 5.06
N ARG A 39 -18.07 22.67 4.80
CA ARG A 39 -19.39 22.13 4.45
C ARG A 39 -19.91 22.68 3.15
N TRP A 40 -20.46 21.78 2.34
CA TRP A 40 -21.20 22.14 1.14
C TRP A 40 -22.60 21.54 1.20
N LYS A 41 -23.63 22.40 1.20
CA LYS A 41 -25.04 21.99 1.30
C LYS A 41 -25.31 21.04 2.48
N GLY A 42 -24.68 21.32 3.63
CA GLY A 42 -24.79 20.50 4.84
C GLY A 42 -23.94 19.22 4.85
N VAL A 43 -23.20 18.92 3.78
CA VAL A 43 -22.28 17.77 3.71
C VAL A 43 -20.87 18.22 4.08
N CYS A 44 -20.26 17.56 5.04
CA CYS A 44 -18.87 17.81 5.45
C CYS A 44 -17.92 17.23 4.41
N LEU A 45 -17.03 18.08 3.89
CA LEU A 45 -16.04 17.69 2.91
C LEU A 45 -14.75 17.30 3.60
N ALA A 46 -14.17 16.16 3.20
CA ALA A 46 -12.85 15.76 3.62
C ALA A 46 -11.80 16.74 3.08
N TYR A 47 -10.93 17.21 3.97
CA TYR A 47 -9.93 18.19 3.63
C TYR A 47 -8.60 17.90 4.35
N ARG A 48 -7.53 18.44 3.76
CA ARG A 48 -6.18 18.48 4.32
C ARG A 48 -5.72 19.92 4.39
N THR A 49 -5.17 20.33 5.52
CA THR A 49 -4.63 21.67 5.72
C THR A 49 -3.13 21.69 5.50
N PHE A 50 -2.67 22.64 4.68
CA PHE A 50 -1.27 22.93 4.47
C PHE A 50 -0.96 24.34 4.98
N ASP A 51 -0.04 24.47 5.93
CA ASP A 51 0.34 25.77 6.45
C ASP A 51 1.33 26.47 5.50
N LYS A 52 0.92 27.61 4.91
CA LYS A 52 1.81 28.39 4.04
C LYS A 52 2.88 29.15 4.83
N LYS A 53 2.66 29.36 6.14
CA LYS A 53 3.60 30.09 7.00
C LYS A 53 4.67 29.18 7.57
N GLN A 54 4.64 27.87 7.30
CA GLN A 54 5.67 26.93 7.73
C GLN A 54 7.01 27.26 7.05
N ARG A 55 7.78 28.14 7.70
CA ARG A 55 9.13 28.51 7.28
C ARG A 55 10.11 27.50 7.86
N VAL A 56 10.74 26.72 6.98
CA VAL A 56 11.90 25.91 7.36
C VAL A 56 13.11 26.85 7.39
N THR A 57 13.85 26.85 8.49
CA THR A 57 15.07 27.66 8.60
C THR A 57 16.12 27.19 7.58
N HIS A 58 16.93 28.11 7.04
CA HIS A 58 17.95 27.73 6.05
C HIS A 58 18.93 26.68 6.61
N ALA A 59 19.26 26.78 7.90
CA ALA A 59 20.08 25.78 8.60
C ALA A 59 19.46 24.38 8.58
N ALA A 60 18.15 24.26 8.84
CA ALA A 60 17.45 22.98 8.77
C ALA A 60 17.40 22.41 7.35
N ILE A 61 17.28 23.27 6.33
CA ILE A 61 17.34 22.85 4.92
C ILE A 61 18.73 22.28 4.60
N VAL A 62 19.80 22.98 4.97
CA VAL A 62 21.18 22.55 4.73
C VAL A 62 21.46 21.24 5.44
N GLU A 63 21.07 21.11 6.71
CA GLU A 63 21.30 19.87 7.46
C GLU A 63 20.54 18.68 6.88
N ASN A 64 19.27 18.85 6.48
CA ASN A 64 18.52 17.79 5.80
C ASN A 64 19.18 17.34 4.49
N LYS A 65 19.81 18.25 3.73
CA LYS A 65 20.57 17.89 2.53
C LYS A 65 21.82 17.09 2.86
N ARG A 66 22.61 17.57 3.84
CA ARG A 66 23.81 16.87 4.31
C ARG A 66 23.48 15.47 4.80
N LEU A 67 22.41 15.32 5.60
CA LEU A 67 21.92 14.02 6.04
C LEU A 67 21.49 13.13 4.87
N SER A 68 20.78 13.68 3.88
CA SER A 68 20.37 12.93 2.69
C SER A 68 21.57 12.38 1.91
N GLU A 69 22.63 13.18 1.74
CA GLU A 69 23.88 12.75 1.09
C GLU A 69 24.59 11.64 1.90
N VAL A 70 24.70 11.81 3.21
CA VAL A 70 25.30 10.79 4.10
C VAL A 70 24.51 9.49 4.04
N LEU A 71 23.17 9.54 4.07
CA LEU A 71 22.33 8.36 3.98
C LEU A 71 22.43 7.68 2.61
N ALA A 72 22.49 8.45 1.52
CA ALA A 72 22.72 7.91 0.19
C ALA A 72 24.08 7.19 0.11
N TRP A 73 25.13 7.76 0.73
CA TRP A 73 26.45 7.15 0.81
C TRP A 73 26.43 5.85 1.64
N VAL A 74 25.82 5.86 2.82
CA VAL A 74 25.67 4.65 3.65
C VAL A 74 24.93 3.56 2.89
N LYS A 75 23.83 3.92 2.21
CA LYS A 75 23.05 2.98 1.41
C LYS A 75 23.87 2.40 0.25
N ALA A 76 24.58 3.24 -0.51
CA ALA A 76 25.46 2.77 -1.57
C ALA A 76 26.50 1.78 -1.06
N ARG A 77 27.05 2.05 0.14
CA ARG A 77 28.01 1.15 0.79
C ARG A 77 27.37 -0.17 1.23
N GLN A 78 26.14 -0.15 1.73
CA GLN A 78 25.37 -1.37 2.06
C GLN A 78 24.98 -2.16 0.81
N ASP A 79 24.68 -1.48 -0.30
CA ASP A 79 24.33 -2.14 -1.56
C ASP A 79 25.56 -2.85 -2.18
N GLU A 80 26.75 -2.25 -2.06
CA GLU A 80 28.03 -2.90 -2.41
C GLU A 80 28.31 -4.12 -1.52
N ILE A 81 28.09 -3.98 -0.21
CA ILE A 81 28.18 -5.06 0.76
C ILE A 81 26.87 -5.85 0.68
N ARG A 82 26.62 -6.53 -0.45
CA ARG A 82 25.43 -7.39 -0.63
C ARG A 82 25.11 -8.11 0.69
N PRO A 83 23.92 -7.96 1.27
CA PRO A 83 23.57 -8.71 2.46
C PRO A 83 23.69 -10.19 2.11
N ALA A 84 24.58 -10.89 2.79
CA ALA A 84 24.70 -12.33 2.65
C ALA A 84 23.29 -12.93 2.83
N PRO A 85 22.88 -13.91 2.01
CA PRO A 85 21.56 -14.50 2.14
C PRO A 85 21.39 -14.94 3.60
N VAL A 86 20.39 -14.38 4.27
CA VAL A 86 20.07 -14.73 5.65
C VAL A 86 19.64 -16.18 5.61
N LYS A 87 20.55 -17.06 6.04
CA LYS A 87 20.27 -18.50 6.14
C LYS A 87 19.07 -18.67 7.06
N THR A 88 18.08 -19.45 6.61
CA THR A 88 16.99 -19.87 7.49
C THR A 88 17.57 -20.65 8.68
N THR A 89 16.89 -20.68 9.84
CA THR A 89 17.39 -21.35 11.06
C THR A 89 17.83 -22.80 10.81
N SER A 90 17.16 -23.49 9.88
CA SER A 90 17.52 -24.82 9.37
C SER A 90 18.84 -24.85 8.60
N GLU A 91 19.09 -23.90 7.71
CA GLU A 91 20.32 -23.81 6.91
C GLU A 91 21.51 -23.33 7.74
N ALA A 92 21.27 -22.46 8.72
CA ALA A 92 22.29 -21.99 9.66
C ALA A 92 22.78 -23.12 10.58
N GLY A 93 21.89 -24.03 10.98
CA GLY A 93 22.20 -25.21 11.80
C GLY A 93 22.79 -26.41 11.04
N GLY A 94 23.06 -26.29 9.74
CA GLY A 94 23.63 -27.37 8.93
C GLY A 94 22.66 -28.52 8.61
N TYR A 95 21.34 -28.26 8.63
CA TYR A 95 20.34 -29.27 8.30
C TYR A 95 20.43 -29.67 6.81
N VAL A 96 20.73 -30.94 6.54
CA VAL A 96 20.69 -31.51 5.19
C VAL A 96 19.30 -32.09 4.94
N ALA A 97 18.55 -31.48 4.02
CA ALA A 97 17.26 -32.01 3.60
C ALA A 97 17.44 -33.42 3.02
N ARG A 98 16.77 -34.41 3.63
CA ARG A 98 16.74 -35.77 3.11
C ARG A 98 16.16 -35.75 1.68
N PRO A 99 16.74 -36.48 0.72
CA PRO A 99 16.22 -36.53 -0.65
C PRO A 99 14.76 -36.98 -0.61
N LYS A 100 13.85 -36.13 -1.12
CA LYS A 100 12.44 -36.50 -1.33
C LYS A 100 12.44 -37.64 -2.36
N GLY A 101 12.15 -38.85 -1.90
CA GLY A 101 12.15 -40.02 -2.77
C GLY A 101 12.26 -41.38 -2.07
N ARG A 102 12.65 -41.43 -0.79
CA ARG A 102 12.43 -42.68 -0.03
C ARG A 102 10.97 -42.73 0.37
N ARG A 103 10.24 -43.71 -0.20
CA ARG A 103 8.84 -44.00 0.13
C ARG A 103 8.68 -43.91 1.64
N ARG A 104 7.92 -42.91 2.09
CA ARG A 104 7.47 -42.86 3.49
C ARG A 104 6.80 -44.21 3.74
N GLY A 105 7.31 -44.94 4.74
CA GLY A 105 6.55 -46.05 5.29
C GLY A 105 5.18 -45.56 5.77
N ARG A 106 4.34 -46.49 6.22
CA ARG A 106 2.99 -46.18 6.73
C ARG A 106 3.02 -44.90 7.58
N PRO A 107 2.19 -43.89 7.27
CA PRO A 107 2.20 -42.62 8.00
C PRO A 107 2.11 -42.89 9.51
N SER A 108 2.91 -42.16 10.29
CA SER A 108 2.86 -42.31 11.74
C SER A 108 1.48 -41.88 12.24
N PHE A 109 1.09 -42.35 13.41
CA PHE A 109 -0.16 -41.92 14.05
C PHE A 109 -0.24 -40.38 14.17
N VAL A 110 0.91 -39.72 14.38
CA VAL A 110 1.03 -38.26 14.43
C VAL A 110 0.77 -37.62 13.07
N ASP A 111 1.29 -38.20 11.97
CA ASP A 111 1.03 -37.72 10.61
C ASP A 111 -0.45 -37.82 10.22
N LEU A 112 -1.11 -38.92 10.61
CA LEU A 112 -2.55 -39.12 10.38
C LEU A 112 -3.39 -38.14 11.20
N HIS A 113 -3.00 -37.91 12.46
CA HIS A 113 -3.69 -36.97 13.33
C HIS A 113 -3.58 -35.52 12.81
N ILE A 114 -2.40 -35.11 12.34
CA ILE A 114 -2.18 -33.78 11.74
C ILE A 114 -3.00 -33.65 10.45
N ALA A 115 -3.01 -34.66 9.58
CA ALA A 115 -3.80 -34.65 8.35
C ALA A 115 -5.32 -34.58 8.63
N ALA A 116 -5.80 -35.34 9.62
CA ALA A 116 -7.19 -35.31 10.05
C ALA A 116 -7.59 -33.95 10.63
N LYS A 117 -6.68 -33.29 11.36
CA LYS A 117 -6.91 -31.96 11.94
C LYS A 117 -6.91 -30.84 10.90
N GLY A 118 -6.12 -30.97 9.83
CA GLY A 118 -6.13 -30.05 8.69
C GLY A 118 -7.30 -30.24 7.72
N ALA A 119 -7.94 -31.42 7.73
CA ALA A 119 -9.06 -31.76 6.86
C ALA A 119 -10.43 -31.31 7.39
N LEU A 120 -10.51 -30.77 8.62
CA LEU A 120 -11.75 -30.19 9.14
C LEU A 120 -11.90 -28.76 8.62
N PRO A 121 -12.91 -28.45 7.79
CA PRO A 121 -13.14 -27.09 7.33
C PRO A 121 -13.57 -26.22 8.52
N HIS A 122 -12.74 -25.27 8.89
CA HIS A 122 -13.14 -24.14 9.72
C HIS A 122 -14.00 -23.24 8.83
N ALA A 123 -15.31 -23.23 9.06
CA ALA A 123 -16.22 -22.37 8.34
C ALA A 123 -15.92 -20.90 8.71
N SER A 124 -15.42 -20.13 7.75
CA SER A 124 -15.48 -18.67 7.80
C SER A 124 -15.75 -18.08 6.42
N VAL A 125 -17.04 -17.81 6.20
CA VAL A 125 -17.61 -16.56 5.67
C VAL A 125 -16.83 -15.86 4.54
N GLY A 126 -17.34 -16.07 3.31
CA GLY A 126 -17.55 -15.08 2.25
C GLY A 126 -16.46 -14.06 1.91
N ALA A 127 -15.86 -14.23 0.73
CA ALA A 127 -15.32 -13.12 -0.06
C ALA A 127 -15.80 -13.30 -1.51
N ALA A 128 -16.67 -12.39 -1.95
CA ALA A 128 -17.23 -12.34 -3.30
C ALA A 128 -16.13 -12.03 -4.35
N ALA A 129 -16.28 -12.64 -5.52
CA ALA A 129 -15.40 -12.47 -6.67
C ALA A 129 -15.46 -11.05 -7.24
N ILE A 130 -14.29 -10.47 -7.50
CA ILE A 130 -14.14 -9.29 -8.36
C ILE A 130 -14.00 -9.84 -9.78
N CYS A 131 -14.92 -9.44 -10.66
CA CYS A 131 -14.90 -9.78 -12.07
C CYS A 131 -13.94 -8.83 -12.80
N GLU A 132 -12.82 -9.31 -13.33
CA GLU A 132 -12.07 -8.58 -14.35
C GLU A 132 -12.48 -9.09 -15.74
N VAL A 133 -13.01 -8.15 -16.52
CA VAL A 133 -13.27 -8.27 -17.96
C VAL A 133 -11.91 -8.28 -18.67
N SER A 134 -11.57 -9.42 -19.30
CA SER A 134 -10.43 -9.52 -20.23
C SER A 134 -10.95 -9.53 -21.67
N ALA A 135 -10.42 -8.59 -22.46
CA ALA A 135 -10.70 -8.39 -23.87
C ALA A 135 -10.31 -9.60 -24.74
N ALA A 136 -11.09 -9.80 -25.81
CA ALA A 136 -10.95 -10.86 -26.80
C ALA A 136 -9.77 -10.64 -27.77
N PRO A 137 -9.27 -11.72 -28.41
CA PRO A 137 -8.77 -11.65 -29.77
C PRO A 137 -9.70 -12.42 -30.72
N THR A 138 -10.20 -11.72 -31.73
CA THR A 138 -10.98 -12.29 -32.85
C THR A 138 -10.09 -13.19 -33.70
N GLU A 139 -10.49 -14.46 -33.80
CA GLU A 139 -9.95 -15.46 -34.70
C GLU A 139 -10.50 -15.23 -36.12
N ALA A 140 -9.62 -15.11 -37.11
CA ALA A 140 -9.98 -14.92 -38.52
C ALA A 140 -10.30 -16.26 -39.20
N PRO A 141 -11.42 -16.39 -39.94
CA PRO A 141 -11.72 -17.64 -40.63
C PRO A 141 -10.98 -17.79 -41.96
N SER A 142 -10.44 -18.99 -42.12
CA SER A 142 -9.80 -19.60 -43.29
C SER A 142 -10.65 -19.71 -44.56
N ARG A 143 -9.97 -19.73 -45.73
CA ARG A 143 -10.25 -20.36 -47.06
C ARG A 143 -10.18 -19.33 -48.21
N ALA A 144 -9.86 -19.63 -49.47
CA ALA A 144 -9.16 -20.69 -50.22
C ALA A 144 -9.32 -20.31 -51.71
N ARG A 145 -8.29 -20.55 -52.56
CA ARG A 145 -8.32 -20.59 -54.06
C ARG A 145 -8.79 -19.29 -54.76
N LEU A 146 -8.23 -18.82 -55.87
CA LEU A 146 -7.70 -19.42 -57.10
C LEU A 146 -6.47 -18.64 -57.57
#